data_AF-A0A060C1V6-F1
#
_entry.id   AF-A0A060C1V6-F1
#
_cell.length_a   1.000
_cell.length_b   1.000
_cell.length_c   1.000
_cell.angle_alpha   90.00
_cell.angle_beta   90.00
_cell.angle_gamma   90.00
#
_symmetry.space_group_name_H-M   'P 1'
#
loop_
_entity.id
_entity.type
_entity.pdbx_description
1 polymer ?
#
loop_
_entity_poly.entity_id
_entity_poly.type
_entity_poly.pdbx_seq_one_letter_code
_entity_poly.pdbx_strand_id
1 'polypeptide(L)' 'MSKLQSPPSTVVYDKDEKVIATLGAEQRDLVQTDNIPVMLVNAVTSIEDRRFFNTRGVDPIRITGSLLNNLRGG' A
#
# COMPACT_ATOMS: atom_id res chain seq x y z
N MET A 1 -4.95 -13.31 -4.73
CA MET A 1 -3.78 -12.49 -4.38
C MET A 1 -3.05 -11.87 -5.57
N SER A 2 -2.98 -12.53 -6.74
CA SER A 2 -2.25 -12.02 -7.92
C SER A 2 -2.69 -10.61 -8.42
N LYS A 3 -3.92 -10.18 -8.17
CA LYS A 3 -4.47 -8.90 -8.67
C LYS A 3 -4.07 -7.65 -7.87
N LEU A 4 -3.38 -7.81 -6.74
CA LEU A 4 -2.95 -6.69 -5.87
C LEU A 4 -1.42 -6.46 -5.90
N GLN A 5 -0.66 -7.32 -6.58
CA GLN A 5 0.77 -7.13 -6.76
C GLN A 5 1.03 -6.30 -8.01
N SER A 6 1.83 -5.24 -7.88
CA SER A 6 2.32 -4.49 -9.02
C SER A 6 3.40 -5.30 -9.75
N PRO A 7 3.34 -5.42 -11.09
CA PRO A 7 4.43 -6.04 -11.83
C PRO A 7 5.70 -5.18 -11.71
N PRO A 8 6.88 -5.79 -11.53
CA PRO A 8 8.14 -5.06 -11.51
C PRO A 8 8.46 -4.47 -12.89
N SER A 9 9.33 -3.47 -12.93
CA SER A 9 9.87 -2.95 -14.19
C SER A 9 10.74 -4.01 -14.88
N THR A 10 10.70 -4.06 -16.22
CA THR A 10 11.53 -5.01 -16.99
C THR A 10 12.94 -4.44 -17.16
N VAL A 11 13.97 -5.16 -16.76
CA VAL A 11 15.37 -4.71 -16.89
C VAL A 11 16.01 -5.34 -18.15
N VAL A 12 16.68 -4.52 -18.95
CA VAL A 12 17.39 -4.93 -20.17
C VAL A 12 18.90 -4.84 -19.92
N TYR A 13 19.60 -5.92 -20.27
CA TYR A 13 21.05 -6.08 -20.08
C TYR A 13 21.76 -6.15 -21.43
N ASP A 14 23.02 -5.68 -21.48
CA ASP A 14 23.91 -5.94 -22.61
C ASP A 14 24.62 -7.30 -22.50
N LYS A 15 25.49 -7.60 -23.46
CA LYS A 15 26.24 -8.86 -23.54
C LYS A 15 27.21 -9.10 -22.37
N ASP A 16 27.54 -8.06 -21.62
CA ASP A 16 28.48 -8.10 -20.50
C ASP A 16 27.72 -7.98 -19.15
N GLU A 17 26.41 -8.28 -19.14
CA GLU A 17 25.51 -8.21 -17.98
C GLU A 17 25.34 -6.81 -17.38
N LYS A 18 25.65 -5.76 -18.14
CA LYS A 18 25.43 -4.38 -17.69
C LYS A 18 24.00 -3.95 -17.99
N VAL A 19 23.34 -3.35 -17.01
CA VAL A 19 22.01 -2.74 -17.18
C VAL A 19 22.11 -1.57 -18.16
N ILE A 20 21.34 -1.62 -19.24
CA ILE A 20 21.30 -0.56 -20.27
C ILE A 20 19.96 0.17 -20.33
N ALA A 21 18.88 -0.44 -19.82
CA ALA A 21 17.57 0.20 -19.73
C ALA A 21 16.67 -0.51 -18.72
N THR A 22 15.76 0.25 -18.12
CA THR A 22 14.61 -0.27 -17.36
C THR A 22 13.35 0.17 -18.09
N LEU A 23 12.51 -0.78 -18.48
CA LEU A 23 11.29 -0.56 -19.24
C LEU A 23 10.08 -0.54 -18.30
N GLY A 24 9.24 0.47 -18.46
CA GLY A 24 8.03 0.68 -17.69
C GLY A 24 7.68 2.15 -17.61
N ALA A 25 6.38 2.48 -17.46
CA ALA A 25 5.95 3.86 -17.25
C ALA A 25 6.38 4.41 -15.88
N GLU A 26 6.70 3.50 -14.95
CA GLU A 26 7.14 3.81 -13.60
C GLU A 26 8.37 2.97 -13.27
N GLN A 27 9.34 3.59 -12.61
CA GLN A 27 10.49 2.91 -12.02
C GLN A 27 10.04 2.28 -10.70
N ARG A 28 10.01 0.94 -10.64
CA ARG A 28 9.54 0.19 -9.47
C ARG A 28 10.60 -0.79 -8.99
N ASP A 29 11.05 -0.58 -7.76
CA ASP A 29 11.83 -1.56 -7.01
C ASP A 29 10.92 -2.28 -6.02
N LEU A 30 10.72 -3.58 -6.22
CA LEU A 30 9.92 -4.40 -5.32
C LEU A 30 10.72 -4.68 -4.06
N VAL A 31 10.18 -4.27 -2.91
CA VAL A 31 10.75 -4.51 -1.60
C VAL A 31 9.79 -5.35 -0.75
N GLN A 32 10.34 -6.30 0.00
CA GLN A 32 9.55 -7.05 0.98
C GLN A 32 9.33 -6.19 2.24
N THR A 33 8.18 -6.35 2.90
CA THR A 33 7.78 -5.50 4.02
C THR A 33 8.75 -5.55 5.21
N ASP A 34 9.40 -6.69 5.43
CA ASP A 34 10.43 -6.91 6.45
C ASP A 34 11.72 -6.11 6.20
N ASN A 35 12.00 -5.74 4.96
CA ASN A 35 13.15 -4.91 4.58
C ASN A 35 12.91 -3.40 4.76
N ILE A 36 11.70 -3.00 5.17
CA ILE A 36 11.36 -1.58 5.37
C ILE A 36 11.67 -1.19 6.82
N PRO A 37 12.50 -0.17 7.08
CA PRO A 37 12.79 0.27 8.44
C PRO A 37 11.52 0.66 9.20
N VAL A 38 11.37 0.15 10.43
CA VAL A 38 10.19 0.43 11.28
C VAL A 38 10.00 1.94 11.48
N MET A 39 11.09 2.70 11.58
CA MET A 39 11.02 4.16 11.69
C MET A 39 10.36 4.80 10.47
N LEU A 40 10.62 4.30 9.26
CA LEU A 40 10.00 4.78 8.03
C LEU A 40 8.51 4.41 7.99
N VAL A 41 8.16 3.18 8.36
CA VAL A 41 6.75 2.73 8.46
C VAL A 41 5.98 3.64 9.44
N ASN A 42 6.56 3.91 10.61
CA ASN A 42 5.96 4.77 11.61
C ASN A 42 5.84 6.23 11.13
N ALA A 43 6.85 6.75 10.44
CA ALA A 43 6.82 8.11 9.90
C ALA A 43 5.69 8.30 8.89
N VAL A 44 5.59 7.39 7.90
CA VAL A 44 4.54 7.45 6.86
C VAL A 44 3.15 7.29 7.47
N THR A 45 2.95 6.27 8.30
CA THR A 45 1.63 6.04 8.92
C THR A 45 1.24 7.17 9.87
N SER A 46 2.18 7.80 10.58
CA SER A 46 1.85 8.95 11.44
C SER A 46 1.30 10.15 10.66
N ILE A 47 1.73 10.34 9.40
CA ILE A 47 1.31 11.42 8.52
C ILE A 47 0.00 11.06 7.78
N GLU A 48 -0.08 9.87 7.20
CA GLU A 48 -1.18 9.47 6.31
C GLU A 48 -2.36 8.83 7.06
N ASP A 49 -2.10 7.87 7.96
CA ASP A 49 -3.12 7.22 8.78
C ASP A 49 -2.54 6.68 10.10
N ARG A 50 -2.61 7.53 11.14
CA ARG A 50 -2.11 7.19 12.48
C ARG A 50 -2.80 5.99 13.13
N ARG A 51 -3.96 5.54 12.60
CA ARG A 51 -4.72 4.40 13.13
C ARG A 51 -4.59 3.14 12.27
N PHE A 52 -3.73 3.16 11.27
CA PHE A 52 -3.54 2.06 10.33
C PHE A 52 -3.37 0.70 11.04
N PHE A 53 -2.53 0.64 12.08
CA PHE A 53 -2.29 -0.59 12.85
C PHE A 53 -3.26 -0.83 14.01
N ASN A 54 -4.08 0.16 14.37
CA ASN A 54 -4.97 0.11 15.53
C ASN A 54 -6.42 -0.24 15.17
N THR A 55 -6.75 -0.25 13.87
CA THR A 55 -8.10 -0.56 13.39
C THR A 55 -8.10 -1.89 12.66
N ARG A 56 -9.19 -2.65 12.82
CA ARG A 56 -9.40 -3.90 12.06
C ARG A 56 -9.96 -3.64 10.64
N GLY A 57 -9.88 -2.41 10.15
CA GLY A 57 -10.49 -1.97 8.89
C GLY A 57 -12.02 -1.82 8.93
N VAL A 58 -12.65 -1.98 10.09
CA VAL A 58 -14.12 -1.87 10.29
C VAL A 58 -14.40 -1.04 11.53
N ASP A 59 -15.36 -0.11 11.44
CA ASP A 59 -15.80 0.76 12.53
C ASP A 59 -17.27 0.45 12.91
N PRO A 60 -17.51 -0.42 13.91
CA PRO A 60 -18.86 -0.83 14.30
C PRO A 60 -19.72 0.34 14.81
N ILE A 61 -19.11 1.33 15.48
CA ILE A 61 -19.81 2.48 16.04
C ILE A 61 -20.37 3.33 14.90
N ARG A 62 -19.55 3.60 13.87
CA ARG A 62 -20.00 4.34 12.68
C ARG A 62 -21.06 3.57 11.88
N ILE A 63 -20.94 2.24 11.79
CA ILE A 63 -21.94 1.38 11.12
C ILE A 63 -23.28 1.43 11.86
N THR A 64 -23.30 1.26 13.19
CA THR A 64 -24.54 1.33 13.96
C THR A 64 -25.14 2.74 13.92
N GLY A 65 -24.31 3.79 14.00
CA GLY A 65 -24.76 5.17 13.88
C GLY A 65 -25.42 5.48 12.53
N SER A 66 -24.86 5.00 11.41
CA SER A 66 -25.47 5.21 10.08
C SER A 66 -26.76 4.42 9.91
N LEU A 67 -26.83 3.19 10.43
CA LEU A 67 -28.06 2.39 10.45
C LEU A 67 -29.20 3.11 11.20
N LEU A 68 -28.92 3.63 12.41
CA LEU A 68 -29.90 4.35 13.20
C LEU A 68 -30.34 5.67 12.54
N ASN A 69 -29.42 6.39 11.90
CA ASN A 69 -29.75 7.61 11.15
C ASN A 69 -30.64 7.30 9.94
N ASN A 70 -30.35 6.25 9.17
CA ASN A 70 -31.20 5.81 8.06
C ASN A 70 -32.59 5.37 8.52
N LEU A 71 -32.71 4.74 9.70
CA LEU A 71 -34.00 4.31 10.24
C LEU A 71 -34.81 5.46 10.85
N ARG A 72 -34.17 6.55 11.27
CA ARG A 72 -34.81 7.72 11.89
C ARG A 72 -35.14 8.85 10.91
N GLY A 73 -34.63 8.81 9.69
CA GLY A 73 -34.77 9.92 8.75
C GLY A 73 -34.32 9.64 7.33
N GLY A 74 -34.54 8.42 6.84
CA GLY A 74 -34.83 8.24 5.42
C GLY A 74 -36.19 8.84 5.08
#